data_AF-A0A6B1I8A5-F1
#
_entry.id   AF-A0A6B1I8A5-F1
#
_cell.length_a   1.000
_cell.length_b   1.000
_cell.length_c   1.000
_cell.angle_alpha   90.00
_cell.angle_beta   90.00
_cell.angle_gamma   90.00
#
_symmetry.space_group_name_H-M   'P 1'
#
loop_
_entity.id
_entity.type
_entity.pdbx_description
1 polymer ?
#
loop_
_entity_poly.entity_id
_entity_poly.type
_entity_poly.pdbx_seq_one_letter_code
_entity_poly.pdbx_strand_id
1 'polypeptide(L)'
;MPTALELARRALTADAAKALDPLEKLGFADPVQALETLDRIGGPPQSAPLPALALAELAATGRPDEGLRQLVRLAVAYGPRGLFSHLEADPILCQRLVQVVSHSTFLADILVRDFEFLLWLLVETSHLVEPLERSTLRQILRTDIGHVSEFEERLEVLRRVHRREFLRIGAAEILGTKPVAQIGKELADLADVVVEVALETCQHALWQEHGQPLDERGRPARFLVVGLGKYGGQELNYSSDIDLIFVWDGEGETQPEGEGTPLENSEFFRRLGQRLVHVLTEATKEGFFYRVDMRLRPEGASGTLTHSLRASWRYYETRGELWERQMLIKARRVAGSRTLGEQYAAMLRPFIYPAHFHSAPHEEIRRIKERIEASIRER
;
A
#
# COMPACT_ATOMS: atom_id res chain seq x y z
N MET A 1 14.54 42.71 -4.34
CA MET A 1 15.32 41.45 -4.32
C MET A 1 14.99 40.68 -5.59
N PRO A 2 15.96 40.04 -6.25
CA PRO A 2 15.70 39.24 -7.45
C PRO A 2 14.73 38.09 -7.13
N THR A 3 13.92 37.70 -8.11
CA THR A 3 13.00 36.55 -7.96
C THR A 3 13.76 35.22 -7.95
N ALA A 4 13.16 34.16 -7.43
CA ALA A 4 13.76 32.81 -7.48
C ALA A 4 14.09 32.38 -8.93
N LEU A 5 13.22 32.71 -9.89
CA LEU A 5 13.47 32.42 -11.31
C LEU A 5 14.63 33.25 -11.89
N GLU A 6 14.79 34.51 -11.49
CA GLU A 6 15.96 35.33 -11.88
C GLU A 6 17.26 34.78 -11.32
N LEU A 7 17.26 34.36 -10.04
CA LEU A 7 18.41 33.71 -9.42
C LEU A 7 18.74 32.37 -10.09
N ALA A 8 17.74 31.56 -10.41
CA ALA A 8 17.90 30.31 -11.13
C ALA A 8 18.53 30.52 -12.52
N ARG A 9 18.05 31.49 -13.29
CA ARG A 9 18.64 31.83 -14.60
C ARG A 9 20.10 32.28 -14.48
N ARG A 10 20.43 33.05 -13.44
CA ARG A 10 21.82 33.45 -13.15
C ARG A 10 22.68 32.24 -12.80
N ALA A 11 22.21 31.35 -11.95
CA ALA A 11 22.94 30.13 -11.58
C ALA A 11 23.26 29.26 -12.81
N LEU A 12 22.31 29.08 -13.72
CA LEU A 12 22.45 28.23 -14.91
C LEU A 12 23.33 28.82 -16.03
N THR A 13 23.58 30.14 -16.02
CA THR A 13 24.34 30.83 -17.08
C THR A 13 25.69 31.37 -16.61
N ALA A 14 25.98 31.29 -15.31
CA ALA A 14 27.21 31.77 -14.72
C ALA A 14 28.29 30.68 -14.69
N ASP A 15 29.57 31.08 -14.79
CA ASP A 15 30.69 30.18 -14.52
C ASP A 15 30.60 29.59 -13.11
N ALA A 16 31.14 28.39 -12.86
CA ALA A 16 31.00 27.66 -11.58
C ALA A 16 31.23 28.54 -10.33
N ALA A 17 32.29 29.35 -10.32
CA ALA A 17 32.60 30.24 -9.19
C ALA A 17 31.56 31.36 -8.96
N LYS A 18 30.88 31.80 -10.02
CA LYS A 18 29.83 32.85 -9.98
C LYS A 18 28.44 32.27 -9.72
N ALA A 19 28.25 30.97 -9.89
CA ALA A 19 26.98 30.29 -9.65
C ALA A 19 26.74 29.93 -8.17
N LEU A 20 27.78 29.93 -7.33
CA LEU A 20 27.70 29.62 -5.89
C LEU A 20 26.74 30.56 -5.14
N ASP A 21 26.93 31.88 -5.23
CA ASP A 21 26.10 32.88 -4.52
C ASP A 21 24.61 32.82 -4.92
N PRO A 22 24.24 32.69 -6.22
CA PRO A 22 22.87 32.42 -6.62
C PRO A 22 22.28 31.14 -6.01
N LEU A 23 23.03 30.04 -5.94
CA LEU A 23 22.57 28.76 -5.39
C LEU A 23 22.39 28.81 -3.87
N GLU A 24 23.30 29.48 -3.14
CA GLU A 24 23.12 29.76 -1.71
C GLU A 24 21.84 30.54 -1.44
N LYS A 25 21.56 31.57 -2.26
CA LYS A 25 20.32 32.36 -2.16
C LYS A 25 19.06 31.59 -2.52
N LEU A 26 19.19 30.51 -3.29
CA LEU A 26 18.12 29.57 -3.59
C LEU A 26 17.94 28.50 -2.49
N GLY A 27 18.76 28.53 -1.43
CA GLY A 27 18.63 27.66 -0.26
C GLY A 27 19.33 26.32 -0.38
N PHE A 28 20.25 26.15 -1.35
CA PHE A 28 21.12 24.97 -1.39
C PHE A 28 22.10 25.01 -0.22
N ALA A 29 22.12 23.94 0.58
CA ALA A 29 23.04 23.80 1.69
C ALA A 29 24.47 23.49 1.21
N ASP A 30 24.60 22.81 0.07
CA ASP A 30 25.88 22.53 -0.58
C ASP A 30 25.88 22.96 -2.05
N PRO A 31 26.13 24.27 -2.32
CA PRO A 31 26.16 24.82 -3.67
C PRO A 31 27.20 24.18 -4.59
N VAL A 32 28.32 23.71 -4.02
CA VAL A 32 29.39 23.05 -4.79
C VAL A 32 28.88 21.70 -5.28
N GLN A 33 28.32 20.88 -4.37
CA GLN A 33 27.75 19.60 -4.75
C GLN A 33 26.57 19.74 -5.71
N ALA A 34 25.77 20.81 -5.56
CA ALA A 34 24.69 21.14 -6.49
C ALA A 34 25.21 21.42 -7.90
N LEU A 35 26.29 22.20 -8.05
CA LEU A 35 26.94 22.44 -9.35
C LEU A 35 27.46 21.15 -9.97
N GLU A 36 28.20 20.33 -9.20
CA GLU A 36 28.67 19.03 -9.68
C GLU A 36 27.53 18.10 -10.12
N THR A 37 26.36 18.23 -9.48
CA THR A 37 25.17 17.45 -9.82
C THR A 37 24.52 17.97 -11.10
N LEU A 38 24.46 19.30 -11.29
CA LEU A 38 24.00 19.93 -12.54
C LEU A 38 24.94 19.59 -13.71
N ASP A 39 26.25 19.62 -13.48
CA ASP A 39 27.27 19.26 -14.46
C ASP A 39 27.18 17.79 -14.88
N ARG A 40 26.79 16.90 -13.97
CA ARG A 40 26.53 15.48 -14.27
C ARG A 40 25.36 15.27 -15.24
N ILE A 41 24.41 16.19 -15.31
CA ILE A 41 23.33 16.17 -16.31
C ILE A 41 23.83 16.64 -17.69
N GLY A 42 25.11 17.06 -17.78
CA GLY A 42 25.77 17.69 -18.91
C GLY A 42 26.68 16.80 -19.78
N GLY A 43 26.69 15.47 -19.62
CA GLY A 43 27.52 14.58 -20.46
C GLY A 43 26.96 14.35 -21.89
N PRO A 44 27.72 14.55 -22.97
CA PRO A 44 27.30 14.17 -24.32
C PRO A 44 27.13 12.64 -24.45
N PRO A 45 26.18 12.16 -25.28
CA PRO A 45 25.44 12.89 -26.32
C PRO A 45 24.07 13.45 -25.89
N GLN A 46 23.66 13.31 -24.62
CA GLN A 46 22.29 13.58 -24.19
C GLN A 46 22.11 14.83 -23.32
N SER A 47 23.15 15.63 -23.08
CA SER A 47 23.08 16.81 -22.22
C SER A 47 21.91 17.76 -22.55
N ALA A 48 21.16 18.15 -21.52
CA ALA A 48 20.17 19.23 -21.54
C ALA A 48 20.34 20.06 -20.26
N PRO A 49 20.34 21.40 -20.35
CA PRO A 49 20.39 22.24 -19.14
C PRO A 49 19.11 22.02 -18.32
N LEU A 50 19.23 22.00 -17.00
CA LEU A 50 18.08 21.97 -16.12
C LEU A 50 17.20 23.21 -16.38
N PRO A 51 15.86 23.08 -16.52
CA PRO A 51 14.99 24.23 -16.72
C PRO A 51 15.09 25.22 -15.56
N ALA A 52 15.15 26.51 -15.87
CA ALA A 52 15.20 27.56 -14.84
C ALA A 52 14.00 27.51 -13.89
N LEU A 53 12.83 27.09 -14.41
CA LEU A 53 11.65 26.87 -13.59
C LEU A 53 11.86 25.72 -12.59
N ALA A 54 12.41 24.59 -13.02
CA ALA A 54 12.68 23.46 -12.12
C ALA A 54 13.64 23.85 -11.00
N LEU A 55 14.68 24.62 -11.30
CA LEU A 55 15.60 25.14 -10.29
C LEU A 55 14.93 26.13 -9.31
N ALA A 56 14.00 26.96 -9.80
CA ALA A 56 13.21 27.85 -8.94
C ALA A 56 12.21 27.07 -8.05
N GLU A 57 11.55 26.05 -8.58
CA GLU A 57 10.65 25.17 -7.81
C GLU A 57 11.44 24.38 -6.75
N LEU A 58 12.65 23.92 -7.08
CA LEU A 58 13.53 23.25 -6.11
C LEU A 58 13.82 24.14 -4.91
N ALA A 59 14.13 25.42 -5.15
CA ALA A 59 14.33 26.40 -4.11
C ALA A 59 13.08 26.60 -3.23
N ALA A 60 11.89 26.60 -3.86
CA ALA A 60 10.62 26.77 -3.17
C ALA A 60 10.23 25.60 -2.24
N THR A 61 10.82 24.41 -2.41
CA THR A 61 10.53 23.23 -1.57
C THR A 61 11.14 23.32 -0.16
N GLY A 62 12.14 24.17 0.05
CA GLY A 62 12.97 24.14 1.26
C GLY A 62 13.87 22.90 1.39
N ARG A 63 13.93 22.04 0.35
CA ARG A 63 14.82 20.86 0.26
C ARG A 63 15.51 20.76 -1.11
N PRO A 64 16.09 21.86 -1.64
CA PRO A 64 16.60 21.90 -3.01
C PRO A 64 17.70 20.88 -3.30
N ASP A 65 18.58 20.57 -2.34
CA ASP A 65 19.65 19.58 -2.52
C ASP A 65 19.09 18.16 -2.76
N GLU A 66 18.08 17.74 -1.98
CA GLU A 66 17.45 16.43 -2.15
C GLU A 66 16.63 16.39 -3.44
N GLY A 67 15.83 17.42 -3.70
CA GLY A 67 15.05 17.54 -4.92
C GLY A 67 15.92 17.46 -6.17
N LEU A 68 17.07 18.17 -6.18
CA LEU A 68 17.99 18.15 -7.31
C LEU A 68 18.55 16.74 -7.52
N ARG A 69 19.02 16.08 -6.45
CA ARG A 69 19.52 14.70 -6.53
C ARG A 69 18.48 13.75 -7.14
N GLN A 70 17.23 13.82 -6.68
CA GLN A 70 16.17 12.94 -7.17
C GLN A 70 15.75 13.26 -8.61
N LEU A 71 15.69 14.55 -8.97
CA LEU A 71 15.38 14.97 -10.32
C LEU A 71 16.46 14.53 -11.32
N VAL A 72 17.73 14.57 -10.92
CA VAL A 72 18.85 14.04 -11.72
C VAL A 72 18.72 12.53 -11.90
N ARG A 73 18.36 11.78 -10.85
CA ARG A 73 18.13 10.33 -10.97
C ARG A 73 17.05 10.01 -12.00
N LEU A 74 15.95 10.76 -12.01
CA LEU A 74 14.91 10.64 -13.04
C LEU A 74 15.43 11.00 -14.43
N ALA A 75 16.19 12.09 -14.55
CA ALA A 75 16.76 12.54 -15.80
C ALA A 75 17.74 11.50 -16.39
N VAL A 76 18.54 10.84 -15.55
CA VAL A 76 19.44 9.75 -15.95
C VAL A 76 18.65 8.51 -16.38
N ALA A 77 17.55 8.18 -15.69
CA ALA A 77 16.72 7.02 -16.01
C ALA A 77 15.99 7.16 -17.36
N TYR A 78 15.52 8.36 -17.70
CA TYR A 78 14.64 8.57 -18.87
C TYR A 78 15.25 9.38 -20.01
N GLY A 79 16.45 9.93 -19.81
CA GLY A 79 17.08 10.87 -20.72
C GLY A 79 16.73 12.33 -20.35
N PRO A 80 17.73 13.17 -20.07
CA PRO A 80 17.50 14.52 -19.55
C PRO A 80 16.78 15.43 -20.55
N ARG A 81 17.06 15.33 -21.86
CA ARG A 81 16.35 16.09 -22.91
C ARG A 81 14.84 15.83 -22.92
N GLY A 82 14.45 14.56 -22.77
CA GLY A 82 13.05 14.16 -22.78
C GLY A 82 12.34 14.69 -21.54
N LEU A 83 12.87 14.41 -20.36
CA LEU A 83 12.26 14.87 -19.11
C LEU A 83 12.15 16.40 -19.05
N PHE A 84 13.25 17.10 -19.34
CA PHE A 84 13.30 18.56 -19.15
C PHE A 84 12.43 19.32 -20.15
N SER A 85 12.28 18.84 -21.38
CA SER A 85 11.36 19.45 -22.33
C SER A 85 9.89 19.37 -21.86
N HIS A 86 9.49 18.28 -21.20
CA HIS A 86 8.16 18.16 -20.60
C HIS A 86 7.99 19.13 -19.41
N LEU A 87 9.02 19.27 -18.57
CA LEU A 87 8.98 20.22 -17.44
C LEU A 87 8.95 21.69 -17.90
N GLU A 88 9.58 22.01 -19.03
CA GLU A 88 9.49 23.35 -19.64
C GLU A 88 8.13 23.61 -20.27
N ALA A 89 7.53 22.60 -20.89
CA ALA A 89 6.24 22.71 -21.55
C ALA A 89 5.07 22.82 -20.55
N ASP A 90 5.18 22.21 -19.37
CA ASP A 90 4.13 22.19 -18.35
C ASP A 90 4.65 22.65 -16.97
N PRO A 91 4.40 23.93 -16.61
CA PRO A 91 4.78 24.47 -15.30
C PRO A 91 4.13 23.79 -14.09
N ILE A 92 2.89 23.32 -14.24
CA ILE A 92 2.16 22.67 -13.15
C ILE A 92 2.78 21.32 -12.87
N LEU A 93 3.10 20.58 -13.93
CA LEU A 93 3.88 19.36 -13.81
C LEU A 93 5.23 19.63 -13.14
N CYS A 94 5.97 20.62 -13.63
CA CYS A 94 7.30 20.94 -13.09
C CYS A 94 7.23 21.14 -11.57
N GLN A 95 6.31 21.98 -11.11
CA GLN A 95 6.06 22.20 -9.70
C GLN A 95 5.71 20.89 -8.97
N ARG A 96 4.72 20.13 -9.45
CA ARG A 96 4.25 18.92 -8.76
C ARG A 96 5.33 17.85 -8.67
N LEU A 97 6.02 17.57 -9.77
CA LEU A 97 7.09 16.57 -9.80
C LEU A 97 8.20 16.98 -8.85
N VAL A 98 8.64 18.24 -8.89
CA VAL A 98 9.68 18.76 -8.00
C VAL A 98 9.26 18.65 -6.54
N GLN A 99 8.03 19.01 -6.19
CA GLN A 99 7.50 18.86 -4.83
C GLN A 99 7.52 17.40 -4.37
N VAL A 100 7.04 16.48 -5.21
CA VAL A 100 6.99 15.03 -4.89
C VAL A 100 8.40 14.47 -4.65
N VAL A 101 9.33 14.70 -5.58
CA VAL A 101 10.67 14.09 -5.51
C VAL A 101 11.55 14.74 -4.44
N SER A 102 11.29 16.00 -4.07
CA SER A 102 12.02 16.68 -3.00
C SER A 102 11.60 16.21 -1.60
N HIS A 103 10.38 15.71 -1.45
CA HIS A 103 9.82 15.30 -0.16
C HIS A 103 9.79 13.79 0.05
N SER A 104 9.92 12.98 -1.00
CA SER A 104 9.89 11.52 -0.88
C SER A 104 10.84 10.82 -1.84
N THR A 105 11.96 10.33 -1.29
CA THR A 105 12.86 9.39 -1.99
C THR A 105 12.13 8.11 -2.39
N PHE A 106 11.16 7.64 -1.58
CA PHE A 106 10.36 6.46 -1.89
C PHE A 106 9.53 6.65 -3.18
N LEU A 107 8.87 7.79 -3.34
CA LEU A 107 8.11 8.07 -4.57
C LEU A 107 9.04 8.34 -5.76
N ALA A 108 10.19 8.98 -5.53
CA ALA A 108 11.22 9.11 -6.55
C ALA A 108 11.73 7.74 -7.03
N ASP A 109 11.92 6.77 -6.15
CA ASP A 109 12.32 5.40 -6.49
C ASP A 109 11.26 4.67 -7.32
N ILE A 110 9.98 4.86 -7.00
CA ILE A 110 8.86 4.31 -7.80
C ILE A 110 8.91 4.90 -9.21
N LEU A 111 9.05 6.22 -9.32
CA LEU A 111 9.15 6.91 -10.60
C LEU A 111 10.36 6.37 -11.37
N VAL A 112 11.59 6.52 -10.87
CA VAL A 112 12.84 6.09 -11.54
C VAL A 112 12.75 4.69 -12.16
N ARG A 113 12.01 3.78 -11.52
CA ARG A 113 11.85 2.41 -11.97
C ARG A 113 10.91 2.21 -13.16
N ASP A 114 9.87 3.03 -13.31
CA ASP A 114 8.86 2.86 -14.35
C ASP A 114 8.46 4.21 -14.96
N PHE A 115 8.81 4.42 -16.23
CA PHE A 115 8.49 5.65 -16.96
C PHE A 115 6.99 5.82 -17.19
N GLU A 116 6.22 4.74 -17.29
CA GLU A 116 4.78 4.85 -17.47
C GLU A 116 4.12 5.46 -16.24
N PHE A 117 4.68 5.28 -15.04
CA PHE A 117 4.17 5.94 -13.83
C PHE A 117 4.39 7.44 -13.84
N LEU A 118 5.52 7.90 -14.40
CA LEU A 118 5.74 9.31 -14.63
C LEU A 118 4.68 9.84 -15.59
N LEU A 119 4.54 9.23 -16.78
CA LEU A 119 3.53 9.62 -17.78
C LEU A 119 2.11 9.62 -17.20
N TRP A 120 1.77 8.60 -16.43
CA TRP A 120 0.49 8.48 -15.76
C TRP A 120 0.24 9.65 -14.78
N LEU A 121 1.24 10.02 -13.99
CA LEU A 121 1.19 11.20 -13.12
C LEU A 121 1.03 12.51 -13.92
N LEU A 122 1.57 12.58 -15.15
CA LEU A 122 1.46 13.75 -16.03
C LEU A 122 0.04 13.91 -16.57
N VAL A 123 -0.58 12.81 -16.99
CA VAL A 123 -1.84 12.81 -17.73
C VAL A 123 -3.05 12.84 -16.79
N GLU A 124 -3.01 12.09 -15.68
CA GLU A 124 -4.18 11.83 -14.83
C GLU A 124 -4.18 12.63 -13.52
N THR A 125 -3.97 13.93 -13.66
CA THR A 125 -3.90 14.85 -12.51
C THR A 125 -5.22 15.00 -11.73
N SER A 126 -6.35 14.64 -12.34
CA SER A 126 -7.68 14.64 -11.69
C SER A 126 -7.73 13.68 -10.50
N HIS A 127 -7.07 12.52 -10.57
CA HIS A 127 -7.08 11.51 -9.51
C HIS A 127 -6.14 11.81 -8.34
N LEU A 128 -5.30 12.85 -8.46
CA LEU A 128 -4.57 13.42 -7.32
C LEU A 128 -5.50 14.24 -6.42
N VAL A 129 -6.56 14.81 -6.99
CA VAL A 129 -7.52 15.66 -6.25
C VAL A 129 -8.72 14.83 -5.82
N GLU A 130 -9.32 14.09 -6.74
CA GLU A 130 -10.51 13.30 -6.46
C GLU A 130 -10.15 11.91 -5.90
N PRO A 131 -10.88 11.40 -4.90
CA PRO A 131 -10.69 10.05 -4.41
C PRO A 131 -11.16 9.03 -5.46
N LEU A 132 -10.32 8.03 -5.73
CA LEU A 132 -10.73 6.92 -6.56
C LEU A 132 -11.59 5.97 -5.74
N GLU A 133 -12.85 5.79 -6.13
CA GLU A 133 -13.72 4.84 -5.43
C GLU A 133 -13.16 3.41 -5.51
N ARG A 134 -13.33 2.64 -4.43
CA ARG A 134 -12.91 1.23 -4.36
C ARG A 134 -13.48 0.39 -5.50
N SER A 135 -14.74 0.64 -5.88
CA SER A 135 -15.42 -0.01 -7.01
C SER A 135 -14.67 0.22 -8.32
N THR A 136 -14.30 1.47 -8.58
CA THR A 136 -13.55 1.88 -9.78
C THR A 136 -12.16 1.28 -9.79
N LEU A 137 -11.43 1.35 -8.67
CA LEU A 137 -10.11 0.73 -8.54
C LEU A 137 -10.16 -0.78 -8.82
N ARG A 138 -11.17 -1.47 -8.25
CA ARG A 138 -11.41 -2.90 -8.53
C ARG A 138 -11.66 -3.16 -10.01
N GLN A 139 -12.45 -2.31 -10.68
CA GLN A 139 -12.76 -2.49 -12.09
C GLN A 139 -11.51 -2.33 -12.96
N ILE A 140 -10.71 -1.29 -12.73
CA ILE A 140 -9.43 -1.06 -13.43
C ILE A 140 -8.52 -2.28 -13.27
N LEU A 141 -8.33 -2.74 -12.03
CA LEU A 141 -7.50 -3.90 -11.72
C LEU A 141 -7.99 -5.19 -12.39
N ARG A 142 -9.30 -5.42 -12.42
CA ARG A 142 -9.86 -6.60 -13.08
C ARG A 142 -9.71 -6.55 -14.59
N THR A 143 -9.78 -5.36 -15.20
CA THR A 143 -9.49 -5.19 -16.63
C THR A 143 -8.02 -5.48 -16.93
N ASP A 144 -7.10 -4.93 -16.13
CA ASP A 144 -5.65 -5.12 -16.32
C ASP A 144 -5.23 -6.59 -16.17
N ILE A 145 -5.84 -7.33 -15.24
CA ILE A 145 -5.50 -8.73 -14.93
C ILE A 145 -6.33 -9.72 -15.77
N GLY A 146 -7.49 -9.32 -16.29
CA GLY A 146 -8.47 -10.22 -16.91
C GLY A 146 -7.97 -10.96 -18.16
N HIS A 147 -6.92 -10.46 -18.81
CA HIS A 147 -6.31 -11.09 -19.98
C HIS A 147 -5.14 -12.03 -19.65
N VAL A 148 -4.73 -12.09 -18.39
CA VAL A 148 -3.55 -12.85 -17.95
C VAL A 148 -4.00 -14.15 -17.30
N SER A 149 -3.60 -15.28 -17.87
CA SER A 149 -3.93 -16.61 -17.35
C SER A 149 -2.92 -17.11 -16.33
N GLU A 150 -1.64 -16.80 -16.52
CA GLU A 150 -0.54 -17.33 -15.70
C GLU A 150 -0.53 -16.74 -14.29
N PHE A 151 -0.39 -17.62 -13.29
CA PHE A 151 -0.48 -17.25 -11.87
C PHE A 151 0.51 -16.15 -11.48
N GLU A 152 1.79 -16.32 -11.82
CA GLU A 152 2.83 -15.36 -11.47
C GLU A 152 2.67 -14.03 -12.22
N GLU A 153 2.32 -14.07 -13.50
CA GLU A 153 2.13 -12.87 -14.30
C GLU A 153 0.95 -12.04 -13.78
N ARG A 154 -0.16 -12.69 -13.36
CA ARG A 154 -1.28 -11.98 -12.71
C ARG A 154 -0.84 -11.25 -11.44
N LEU A 155 0.04 -11.85 -10.64
CA LEU A 155 0.57 -11.24 -9.43
C LEU A 155 1.55 -10.11 -9.75
N GLU A 156 2.37 -10.23 -10.79
CA GLU A 156 3.24 -9.14 -11.25
C GLU A 156 2.43 -7.91 -11.70
N VAL A 157 1.37 -8.11 -12.51
CA VAL A 157 0.46 -7.02 -12.92
C VAL A 157 -0.19 -6.37 -11.70
N LEU A 158 -0.66 -7.16 -10.73
CA LEU A 158 -1.24 -6.64 -9.49
C LEU A 158 -0.22 -5.81 -8.68
N ARG A 159 1.05 -6.25 -8.58
CA ARG A 159 2.13 -5.50 -7.90
C ARG A 159 2.43 -4.17 -8.59
N ARG A 160 2.41 -4.16 -9.93
CA ARG A 160 2.62 -2.94 -10.72
C ARG A 160 1.51 -1.91 -10.45
N VAL A 161 0.25 -2.33 -10.47
CA VAL A 161 -0.87 -1.43 -10.16
C VAL A 161 -0.83 -0.97 -8.70
N HIS A 162 -0.51 -1.86 -7.76
CA HIS A 162 -0.32 -1.50 -6.35
C HIS A 162 0.69 -0.36 -6.19
N ARG A 163 1.84 -0.43 -6.86
CA ARG A 163 2.85 0.63 -6.85
C ARG A 163 2.36 1.95 -7.46
N ARG A 164 1.66 1.87 -8.60
CA ARG A 164 1.06 3.04 -9.27
C ARG A 164 0.10 3.77 -8.32
N GLU A 165 -0.75 3.03 -7.63
CA GLU A 165 -1.70 3.60 -6.68
C GLU A 165 -1.01 4.14 -5.42
N PHE A 166 0.04 3.48 -4.92
CA PHE A 166 0.89 4.03 -3.87
C PHE A 166 1.51 5.38 -4.26
N LEU A 167 1.99 5.48 -5.50
CA LEU A 167 2.51 6.73 -6.06
C LEU A 167 1.43 7.82 -6.10
N ARG A 168 0.24 7.49 -6.61
CA ARG A 168 -0.89 8.42 -6.69
C ARG A 168 -1.28 8.96 -5.31
N ILE A 169 -1.45 8.05 -4.33
CA ILE A 169 -1.87 8.40 -2.98
C ILE A 169 -0.76 9.20 -2.28
N GLY A 170 0.51 8.79 -2.41
CA GLY A 170 1.68 9.52 -1.89
C GLY A 170 1.84 10.91 -2.47
N ALA A 171 1.68 11.05 -3.80
CA ALA A 171 1.74 12.34 -4.45
C ALA A 171 0.61 13.27 -3.97
N ALA A 172 -0.62 12.75 -3.81
CA ALA A 172 -1.73 13.53 -3.27
C ALA A 172 -1.46 14.03 -1.83
N GLU A 173 -0.86 13.21 -0.98
CA GLU A 173 -0.48 13.61 0.38
C GLU A 173 0.59 14.71 0.37
N ILE A 174 1.67 14.55 -0.39
CA ILE A 174 2.76 15.54 -0.47
C ILE A 174 2.27 16.88 -1.04
N LEU A 175 1.41 16.82 -2.05
CA LEU A 175 0.83 18.00 -2.68
C LEU A 175 -0.29 18.63 -1.82
N GLY A 176 -0.65 18.02 -0.70
CA GLY A 176 -1.67 18.53 0.21
C GLY A 176 -3.07 18.56 -0.40
N THR A 177 -3.35 17.75 -1.42
CA THR A 177 -4.64 17.76 -2.12
C THR A 177 -5.72 17.02 -1.35
N LYS A 178 -5.35 16.19 -0.38
CA LYS A 178 -6.27 15.37 0.43
C LYS A 178 -5.90 15.41 1.92
N PRO A 179 -6.89 15.38 2.83
CA PRO A 179 -6.62 15.29 4.26
C PRO A 179 -6.08 13.89 4.63
N VAL A 180 -5.28 13.82 5.70
CA VAL A 180 -4.63 12.57 6.17
C VAL A 180 -5.62 11.42 6.40
N ALA A 181 -6.82 11.72 6.91
CA ALA A 181 -7.86 10.70 7.10
C ALA A 181 -8.32 10.07 5.77
N GLN A 182 -8.38 10.85 4.69
CA GLN A 182 -8.70 10.37 3.36
C GLN A 182 -7.55 9.54 2.77
N ILE A 183 -6.30 9.95 3.01
CA ILE A 183 -5.11 9.17 2.61
C ILE A 183 -5.13 7.78 3.26
N GLY A 184 -5.35 7.71 4.58
CA GLY A 184 -5.41 6.43 5.29
C GLY A 184 -6.54 5.53 4.82
N LYS A 185 -7.68 6.13 4.44
CA LYS A 185 -8.80 5.41 3.82
C LYS A 185 -8.45 4.89 2.43
N GLU A 186 -7.81 5.67 1.56
CA GLU A 186 -7.41 5.22 0.22
C GLU A 186 -6.37 4.11 0.27
N LEU A 187 -5.43 4.17 1.21
CA LEU A 187 -4.49 3.08 1.46
C LEU A 187 -5.22 1.79 1.89
N ALA A 188 -6.23 1.90 2.76
CA ALA A 188 -7.04 0.76 3.16
C ALA A 188 -7.92 0.23 2.02
N ASP A 189 -8.49 1.09 1.18
CA ASP A 189 -9.28 0.68 0.02
C ASP A 189 -8.39 -0.01 -1.05
N LEU A 190 -7.14 0.44 -1.22
CA LEU A 190 -6.16 -0.25 -2.06
C LEU A 190 -5.79 -1.63 -1.50
N ALA A 191 -5.49 -1.72 -0.20
CA ALA A 191 -5.21 -3.00 0.46
C ALA A 191 -6.38 -3.98 0.33
N ASP A 192 -7.61 -3.48 0.48
CA ASP A 192 -8.84 -4.25 0.30
C ASP A 192 -8.93 -4.88 -1.10
N VAL A 193 -8.63 -4.12 -2.15
CA VAL A 193 -8.68 -4.64 -3.53
C VAL A 193 -7.53 -5.61 -3.81
N VAL A 194 -6.31 -5.29 -3.35
CA VAL A 194 -5.15 -6.18 -3.50
C VAL A 194 -5.38 -7.53 -2.82
N VAL A 195 -5.86 -7.53 -1.57
CA VAL A 195 -6.15 -8.76 -0.82
C VAL A 195 -7.28 -9.55 -1.50
N GLU A 196 -8.31 -8.88 -2.02
CA GLU A 196 -9.40 -9.52 -2.75
C GLU A 196 -8.92 -10.21 -4.02
N VAL A 197 -8.15 -9.52 -4.87
CA VAL A 197 -7.64 -10.08 -6.12
C VAL A 197 -6.58 -11.17 -5.89
N ALA A 198 -5.70 -10.99 -4.89
CA ALA A 198 -4.72 -12.01 -4.51
C ALA A 198 -5.42 -13.28 -3.98
N LEU A 199 -6.48 -13.13 -3.17
CA LEU A 199 -7.29 -14.24 -2.69
C LEU A 199 -7.95 -14.98 -3.86
N GLU A 200 -8.61 -14.26 -4.78
CA GLU A 200 -9.24 -14.84 -5.98
C GLU A 200 -8.21 -15.62 -6.83
N THR A 201 -7.01 -15.06 -6.99
CA THR A 201 -5.92 -15.68 -7.77
C THR A 201 -5.39 -16.96 -7.09
N CYS A 202 -5.16 -16.93 -5.77
CA CYS A 202 -4.75 -18.11 -5.01
C CYS A 202 -5.83 -19.20 -4.98
N GLN A 203 -7.09 -18.79 -4.83
CA GLN A 203 -8.24 -19.69 -4.78
C GLN A 203 -8.43 -20.40 -6.12
N HIS A 204 -8.36 -19.67 -7.23
CA HIS A 204 -8.46 -20.27 -8.56
C HIS A 204 -7.35 -21.29 -8.81
N ALA A 205 -6.10 -20.98 -8.45
CA ALA A 205 -4.98 -21.91 -8.61
C ALA A 205 -5.17 -23.20 -7.80
N LEU A 206 -5.64 -23.09 -6.55
CA LEU A 206 -5.92 -24.27 -5.71
C LEU A 206 -7.12 -25.07 -6.19
N TRP A 207 -8.13 -24.43 -6.80
CA TRP A 207 -9.26 -25.14 -7.41
C TRP A 207 -8.83 -25.99 -8.60
N GLN A 208 -7.88 -25.53 -9.42
CA GLN A 208 -7.36 -26.34 -10.53
C GLN A 208 -6.61 -27.58 -10.03
N GLU A 209 -5.97 -27.50 -8.87
CA GLU A 209 -5.18 -28.61 -8.32
C GLU A 209 -6.02 -29.61 -7.50
N HIS A 210 -6.99 -29.11 -6.73
CA HIS A 210 -7.69 -29.91 -5.72
C HIS A 210 -9.21 -29.93 -5.90
N GLY A 211 -9.75 -29.18 -6.84
CA GLY A 211 -11.19 -28.98 -7.00
C GLY A 211 -11.78 -27.93 -6.07
N GLN A 212 -13.06 -27.62 -6.28
CA GLN A 212 -13.78 -26.67 -5.43
C GLN A 212 -14.13 -27.30 -4.07
N PRO A 213 -13.89 -26.63 -2.93
CA PRO A 213 -14.34 -27.11 -1.62
C PRO A 213 -15.86 -27.01 -1.52
N LEU A 214 -16.52 -28.14 -1.25
CA LEU A 214 -17.96 -28.21 -1.04
C LEU A 214 -18.27 -28.61 0.39
N ASP A 215 -19.37 -28.10 0.92
CA ASP A 215 -19.91 -28.58 2.19
C ASP A 215 -20.59 -29.95 2.03
N GLU A 216 -20.93 -30.60 3.15
CA GLU A 216 -21.67 -31.87 3.20
C GLU A 216 -22.98 -31.90 2.38
N ARG A 217 -23.52 -30.73 1.98
CA ARG A 217 -24.74 -30.59 1.16
C ARG A 217 -24.44 -30.28 -0.30
N GLY A 218 -23.17 -30.34 -0.72
CA GLY A 218 -22.71 -30.03 -2.07
C GLY A 218 -22.73 -28.54 -2.41
N ARG A 219 -22.80 -27.64 -1.42
CA ARG A 219 -22.76 -26.19 -1.64
C ARG A 219 -21.32 -25.67 -1.50
N PRO A 220 -20.90 -24.63 -2.24
CA PRO A 220 -19.55 -24.09 -2.09
C PRO A 220 -19.26 -23.67 -0.65
N ALA A 221 -18.19 -24.23 -0.07
CA ALA A 221 -17.67 -23.80 1.21
C ALA A 221 -17.09 -22.38 1.07
N ARG A 222 -17.12 -21.59 2.15
CA ARG A 222 -16.84 -20.15 2.07
C ARG A 222 -15.62 -19.79 2.90
N PHE A 223 -14.85 -18.82 2.39
CA PHE A 223 -13.69 -18.25 3.06
C PHE A 223 -13.89 -16.75 3.28
N LEU A 224 -13.36 -16.24 4.39
CA LEU A 224 -13.48 -14.86 4.83
C LEU A 224 -12.11 -14.36 5.30
N VAL A 225 -11.72 -13.18 4.83
CA VAL A 225 -10.57 -12.44 5.35
C VAL A 225 -11.08 -11.23 6.12
N VAL A 226 -10.66 -11.13 7.38
CA VAL A 226 -11.01 -10.05 8.30
C VAL A 226 -9.77 -9.20 8.56
N GLY A 227 -9.86 -7.90 8.28
CA GLY A 227 -8.84 -6.93 8.67
C GLY A 227 -9.08 -6.41 10.08
N LEU A 228 -8.01 -6.19 10.84
CA LEU A 228 -8.03 -5.65 12.19
C LEU A 228 -7.19 -4.37 12.29
N GLY A 229 -7.14 -3.79 13.50
CA GLY A 229 -6.23 -2.67 13.78
C GLY A 229 -6.43 -1.50 12.83
N LYS A 230 -5.31 -0.97 12.31
CA LYS A 230 -5.36 0.15 11.37
C LYS A 230 -6.03 -0.20 10.05
N TYR A 231 -5.89 -1.44 9.61
CA TYR A 231 -6.47 -1.89 8.35
C TYR A 231 -8.00 -2.01 8.44
N GLY A 232 -8.47 -2.69 9.49
CA GLY A 232 -9.88 -2.84 9.79
C GLY A 232 -10.56 -1.49 10.05
N GLY A 233 -9.87 -0.58 10.75
CA GLY A 233 -10.31 0.80 11.02
C GLY A 233 -10.16 1.80 9.86
N GLN A 234 -9.68 1.37 8.69
CA GLN A 234 -9.47 2.22 7.50
C GLN A 234 -8.56 3.44 7.75
N GLU A 235 -7.50 3.23 8.53
CA GLU A 235 -6.54 4.25 8.97
C GLU A 235 -5.09 3.77 8.70
N LEU A 236 -4.88 3.12 7.54
CA LEU A 236 -3.56 2.62 7.14
C LEU A 236 -2.56 3.78 6.94
N ASN A 237 -1.28 3.45 7.04
CA ASN A 237 -0.18 4.29 6.60
C ASN A 237 0.74 3.48 5.68
N TYR A 238 1.65 4.13 4.95
CA TYR A 238 2.51 3.50 3.94
C TYR A 238 3.38 2.35 4.46
N SER A 239 3.69 2.36 5.76
CA SER A 239 4.54 1.36 6.41
C SER A 239 3.77 0.37 7.29
N SER A 240 2.44 0.46 7.32
CA SER A 240 1.60 -0.37 8.19
C SER A 240 1.69 -1.83 7.79
N ASP A 241 1.72 -2.70 8.80
CA ASP A 241 1.37 -4.10 8.62
C ASP A 241 -0.15 -4.20 8.42
N ILE A 242 -0.60 -5.21 7.67
CA ILE A 242 -2.02 -5.57 7.62
C ILE A 242 -2.29 -6.72 8.58
N ASP A 243 -3.07 -6.44 9.62
CA ASP A 243 -3.49 -7.43 10.61
C ASP A 243 -4.68 -8.23 10.08
N LEU A 244 -4.54 -9.56 9.94
CA LEU A 244 -5.57 -10.41 9.34
C LEU A 244 -6.01 -11.58 10.25
N ILE A 245 -7.29 -11.94 10.14
CA ILE A 245 -7.84 -13.23 10.60
C ILE A 245 -8.51 -13.93 9.41
N PHE A 246 -8.28 -15.23 9.29
CA PHE A 246 -8.93 -16.08 8.29
C PHE A 246 -9.99 -16.97 8.91
N VAL A 247 -11.20 -16.88 8.38
CA VAL A 247 -12.36 -17.65 8.84
C VAL A 247 -12.95 -18.41 7.66
N TRP A 248 -13.43 -19.63 7.89
CA TRP A 248 -14.13 -20.39 6.87
C TRP A 248 -15.37 -21.07 7.44
N ASP A 249 -16.24 -21.56 6.56
CA ASP A 249 -17.34 -22.44 6.94
C ASP A 249 -17.72 -23.40 5.81
N GLY A 250 -18.53 -24.40 6.15
CA GLY A 250 -18.85 -25.53 5.28
C GLY A 250 -17.87 -26.67 5.51
N GLU A 251 -18.14 -27.51 6.51
CA GLU A 251 -17.43 -28.78 6.70
C GLU A 251 -17.70 -29.68 5.49
N GLY A 252 -16.69 -30.42 5.04
CA GLY A 252 -16.74 -31.22 3.82
C GLY A 252 -15.36 -31.35 3.19
N GLU A 253 -15.34 -31.61 1.90
CA GLU A 253 -14.12 -31.87 1.13
C GLU A 253 -14.17 -31.24 -0.27
N THR A 254 -13.00 -31.14 -0.89
CA THR A 254 -12.89 -30.69 -2.27
C THR A 254 -13.34 -31.78 -3.25
N GLN A 255 -13.84 -31.35 -4.40
CA GLN A 255 -14.24 -32.23 -5.51
C GLN A 255 -13.29 -32.03 -6.70
N PRO A 256 -12.13 -32.71 -6.72
CA PRO A 256 -11.20 -32.62 -7.85
C PRO A 256 -11.80 -33.23 -9.11
N GLU A 257 -11.46 -32.68 -10.27
CA GLU A 257 -11.80 -33.30 -11.56
C GLU A 257 -10.77 -34.41 -11.85
N GLY A 258 -11.21 -35.65 -12.08
CA GLY A 258 -10.33 -36.78 -12.44
C GLY A 258 -9.70 -37.51 -11.25
N GLU A 259 -8.42 -37.91 -11.37
CA GLU A 259 -7.72 -38.74 -10.37
C GLU A 259 -7.14 -37.96 -9.17
N GLY A 260 -7.53 -36.70 -8.99
CA GLY A 260 -7.06 -35.89 -7.86
C GLY A 260 -7.56 -36.44 -6.50
N THR A 261 -6.76 -36.25 -5.45
CA THR A 261 -7.15 -36.64 -4.08
C THR A 261 -7.97 -35.52 -3.42
N PRO A 262 -9.19 -35.79 -2.93
CA PRO A 262 -9.97 -34.81 -2.15
C PRO A 262 -9.19 -34.32 -0.92
N LEU A 263 -9.33 -33.04 -0.62
CA LEU A 263 -8.84 -32.44 0.62
C LEU A 263 -10.00 -32.10 1.53
N GLU A 264 -9.86 -32.34 2.83
CA GLU A 264 -10.77 -31.75 3.80
C GLU A 264 -10.76 -30.21 3.67
N ASN A 265 -11.92 -29.58 3.80
CA ASN A 265 -12.04 -28.13 3.67
C ASN A 265 -11.16 -27.37 4.67
N SER A 266 -10.97 -27.93 5.88
CA SER A 266 -10.05 -27.41 6.89
C SER A 266 -8.62 -27.26 6.36
N GLU A 267 -8.12 -28.30 5.69
CA GLU A 267 -6.79 -28.37 5.08
C GLU A 267 -6.71 -27.49 3.83
N PHE A 268 -7.73 -27.52 2.96
CA PHE A 268 -7.80 -26.65 1.78
C PHE A 268 -7.70 -25.17 2.16
N PHE A 269 -8.50 -24.72 3.14
CA PHE A 269 -8.48 -23.32 3.57
C PHE A 269 -7.20 -22.96 4.32
N ARG A 270 -6.59 -23.89 5.04
CA ARG A 270 -5.25 -23.69 5.63
C ARG A 270 -4.20 -23.41 4.54
N ARG A 271 -4.18 -24.21 3.47
CA ARG A 271 -3.30 -24.00 2.30
C ARG A 271 -3.58 -22.68 1.59
N LEU A 272 -4.87 -22.35 1.39
CA LEU A 272 -5.27 -21.07 0.80
C LEU A 272 -4.77 -19.87 1.63
N GLY A 273 -4.94 -19.93 2.95
CA GLY A 273 -4.44 -18.90 3.86
C GLY A 273 -2.92 -18.76 3.81
N GLN A 274 -2.18 -19.88 3.79
CA GLN A 274 -0.71 -19.88 3.67
C GLN A 274 -0.25 -19.26 2.34
N ARG A 275 -0.88 -19.65 1.23
CA ARG A 275 -0.56 -19.14 -0.10
C ARG A 275 -0.87 -17.64 -0.20
N LEU A 276 -1.98 -17.18 0.35
CA LEU A 276 -2.33 -15.76 0.39
C LEU A 276 -1.31 -14.95 1.19
N VAL A 277 -0.91 -15.41 2.39
CA VAL A 277 0.14 -14.74 3.19
C VAL A 277 1.45 -14.68 2.43
N HIS A 278 1.84 -15.78 1.78
CA HIS A 278 3.05 -15.82 0.97
C HIS A 278 3.02 -14.79 -0.17
N VAL A 279 1.97 -14.80 -1.00
CA VAL A 279 1.81 -13.85 -2.11
C VAL A 279 1.85 -12.40 -1.65
N LEU A 280 1.19 -12.07 -0.53
CA LEU A 280 1.16 -10.72 0.00
C LEU A 280 2.53 -10.23 0.49
N THR A 281 3.36 -11.13 1.03
CA THR A 281 4.63 -10.80 1.70
C THR A 281 5.87 -11.02 0.82
N GLU A 282 5.76 -11.81 -0.24
CA GLU A 282 6.87 -12.15 -1.12
C GLU A 282 7.44 -10.91 -1.80
N ALA A 283 8.76 -10.71 -1.64
CA ALA A 283 9.51 -9.68 -2.33
C ALA A 283 9.93 -10.15 -3.73
N THR A 284 9.47 -9.45 -4.75
CA THR A 284 9.81 -9.70 -6.16
C THR A 284 10.59 -8.53 -6.75
N LYS A 285 10.87 -8.56 -8.06
CA LYS A 285 11.29 -7.35 -8.78
C LYS A 285 10.26 -6.23 -8.54
N GLU A 286 8.97 -6.54 -8.55
CA GLU A 286 7.92 -5.58 -8.25
C GLU A 286 7.69 -5.36 -6.73
N GLY A 287 8.65 -5.75 -5.89
CA GLY A 287 8.59 -5.55 -4.43
C GLY A 287 7.58 -6.50 -3.81
N PHE A 288 7.08 -6.14 -2.63
CA PHE A 288 6.04 -6.88 -1.92
C PHE A 288 4.77 -6.01 -1.80
N PHE A 289 3.62 -6.63 -1.52
CA PHE A 289 2.38 -5.87 -1.30
C PHE A 289 2.36 -5.27 0.10
N TYR A 290 2.34 -6.14 1.11
CA TYR A 290 2.23 -5.74 2.50
C TYR A 290 2.99 -6.71 3.40
N ARG A 291 3.47 -6.20 4.53
CA ARG A 291 3.79 -7.07 5.66
C ARG A 291 2.48 -7.52 6.30
N VAL A 292 2.36 -8.80 6.60
CA VAL A 292 1.12 -9.39 7.13
C VAL A 292 1.35 -9.85 8.57
N ASP A 293 0.46 -9.44 9.48
CA ASP A 293 0.45 -9.91 10.87
C ASP A 293 -0.78 -10.80 11.13
N MET A 294 -0.51 -12.02 11.58
CA MET A 294 -1.53 -13.02 11.92
C MET A 294 -1.64 -13.26 13.43
N ARG A 295 -0.90 -12.55 14.28
CA ARG A 295 -0.78 -12.83 15.73
C ARG A 295 -2.07 -12.54 16.51
N LEU A 296 -2.99 -11.80 15.92
CA LEU A 296 -4.25 -11.37 16.53
C LEU A 296 -5.41 -12.37 16.31
N ARG A 297 -5.15 -13.51 15.66
CA ARG A 297 -6.12 -14.60 15.52
C ARG A 297 -6.36 -15.33 16.86
N PRO A 298 -7.46 -16.07 17.03
CA PRO A 298 -7.69 -16.92 18.20
C PRO A 298 -6.47 -17.80 18.53
N GLU A 299 -6.09 -17.85 19.82
CA GLU A 299 -4.89 -18.56 20.32
C GLU A 299 -3.55 -18.03 19.79
N GLY A 300 -3.55 -16.89 19.10
CA GLY A 300 -2.36 -16.16 18.64
C GLY A 300 -1.42 -17.03 17.80
N ALA A 301 -0.12 -16.92 18.04
CA ALA A 301 0.90 -17.66 17.29
C ALA A 301 0.80 -19.19 17.43
N SER A 302 0.23 -19.68 18.54
CA SER A 302 0.04 -21.10 18.84
C SER A 302 -1.21 -21.70 18.19
N GLY A 303 -2.16 -20.87 17.74
CA GLY A 303 -3.38 -21.29 17.08
C GLY A 303 -3.18 -21.67 15.61
N THR A 304 -4.18 -22.35 15.05
CA THR A 304 -4.25 -22.62 13.60
C THR A 304 -4.28 -21.32 12.79
N LEU A 305 -3.80 -21.34 11.55
CA LEU A 305 -3.81 -20.14 10.70
C LEU A 305 -5.23 -19.71 10.31
N THR A 306 -6.13 -20.69 10.18
CA THR A 306 -7.53 -20.52 9.80
C THR A 306 -8.43 -21.17 10.85
N HIS A 307 -9.62 -20.62 11.05
CA HIS A 307 -10.61 -21.18 11.97
C HIS A 307 -11.96 -21.32 11.28
N SER A 308 -12.70 -22.39 11.59
CA SER A 308 -14.10 -22.44 11.18
C SER A 308 -14.91 -21.39 11.95
N LEU A 309 -16.03 -20.92 11.39
CA LEU A 309 -16.96 -20.02 12.07
C LEU A 309 -17.41 -20.60 13.42
N ARG A 310 -17.65 -21.93 13.45
CA ARG A 310 -18.04 -22.66 14.66
C ARG A 310 -16.93 -22.69 15.71
N ALA A 311 -15.68 -22.92 15.30
CA ALA A 311 -14.53 -22.89 16.21
C ALA A 311 -14.32 -21.49 16.79
N SER A 312 -14.46 -20.46 15.95
CA SER A 312 -14.36 -19.05 16.36
C SER A 312 -15.42 -18.70 17.42
N TRP A 313 -16.67 -19.12 17.21
CA TRP A 313 -17.75 -18.90 18.18
C TRP A 313 -17.44 -19.55 19.53
N ARG A 314 -17.04 -20.83 19.54
CA ARG A 314 -16.67 -21.55 20.76
C ARG A 314 -15.53 -20.85 21.51
N TYR A 315 -14.53 -20.36 20.78
CA TYR A 315 -13.40 -19.66 21.37
C TYR A 315 -13.85 -18.39 22.09
N TYR A 316 -14.54 -17.48 21.42
CA TYR A 316 -14.93 -16.20 22.02
C TYR A 316 -16.00 -16.34 23.11
N GLU A 317 -16.84 -17.38 23.04
CA GLU A 317 -17.81 -17.68 24.10
C GLU A 317 -17.14 -18.14 25.40
N THR A 318 -16.07 -18.94 25.31
CA THR A 318 -15.52 -19.67 26.47
C THR A 318 -14.18 -19.14 26.97
N ARG A 319 -13.35 -18.57 26.09
CA ARG A 319 -11.95 -18.19 26.35
C ARG A 319 -11.62 -16.76 25.91
N GLY A 320 -12.58 -16.04 25.33
CA GLY A 320 -12.34 -14.69 24.80
C GLY A 320 -11.99 -13.67 25.89
N GLU A 321 -10.86 -13.01 25.73
CA GLU A 321 -10.29 -12.07 26.69
C GLU A 321 -10.79 -10.62 26.46
N LEU A 322 -10.70 -9.77 27.47
CA LEU A 322 -11.17 -8.37 27.36
C LEU A 322 -10.37 -7.55 26.34
N TRP A 323 -9.07 -7.81 26.18
CA TRP A 323 -8.26 -7.12 25.18
C TRP A 323 -8.69 -7.50 23.74
N GLU A 324 -9.13 -8.75 23.52
CA GLU A 324 -9.63 -9.21 22.21
C GLU A 324 -10.91 -8.50 21.83
N ARG A 325 -11.78 -8.17 22.81
CA ARG A 325 -12.96 -7.34 22.57
C ARG A 325 -12.56 -5.99 21.98
N GLN A 326 -11.56 -5.33 22.56
CA GLN A 326 -11.10 -4.02 22.07
C GLN A 326 -10.52 -4.11 20.67
N MET A 327 -9.71 -5.12 20.41
CA MET A 327 -9.14 -5.39 19.10
C MET A 327 -10.22 -5.60 18.04
N LEU A 328 -11.25 -6.40 18.35
CA LEU A 328 -12.32 -6.74 17.42
C LEU A 328 -13.31 -5.61 17.13
N ILE A 329 -13.28 -4.49 17.86
CA ILE A 329 -14.08 -3.30 17.52
C ILE A 329 -13.78 -2.83 16.09
N LYS A 330 -12.54 -3.01 15.63
CA LYS A 330 -12.11 -2.65 14.27
C LYS A 330 -12.20 -3.81 13.28
N ALA A 331 -12.76 -4.96 13.66
CA ALA A 331 -12.87 -6.11 12.76
C ALA A 331 -13.79 -5.79 11.57
N ARG A 332 -13.25 -5.91 10.36
CA ARG A 332 -13.97 -5.61 9.11
C ARG A 332 -13.68 -6.66 8.06
N ARG A 333 -14.70 -7.08 7.30
CA ARG A 333 -14.48 -7.90 6.09
C ARG A 333 -13.65 -7.08 5.09
N VAL A 334 -12.51 -7.63 4.69
CA VAL A 334 -11.65 -7.02 3.67
C VAL A 334 -11.72 -7.78 2.34
N ALA A 335 -11.82 -9.11 2.40
CA ALA A 335 -11.97 -9.98 1.23
C ALA A 335 -12.79 -11.26 1.56
N GLY A 336 -13.13 -12.02 0.53
CA GLY A 336 -13.90 -13.26 0.65
C GLY A 336 -15.40 -13.04 0.82
N SER A 337 -16.10 -14.08 1.29
CA SER A 337 -17.56 -14.16 1.28
C SER A 337 -18.23 -13.06 2.12
N ARG A 338 -19.11 -12.29 1.48
CA ARG A 338 -19.93 -11.27 2.12
C ARG A 338 -20.87 -11.87 3.17
N THR A 339 -21.56 -12.94 2.83
CA THR A 339 -22.55 -13.57 3.72
C THR A 339 -21.89 -14.22 4.94
N LEU A 340 -20.70 -14.80 4.77
CA LEU A 340 -19.91 -15.29 5.91
C LEU A 340 -19.41 -14.12 6.78
N GLY A 341 -19.00 -13.00 6.17
CA GLY A 341 -18.61 -11.79 6.89
C GLY A 341 -19.74 -11.21 7.75
N GLU A 342 -20.96 -11.17 7.23
CA GLU A 342 -22.16 -10.73 7.96
C GLU A 342 -22.46 -11.68 9.14
N GLN A 343 -22.35 -13.00 8.93
CA GLN A 343 -22.51 -14.00 9.99
C GLN A 343 -21.43 -13.90 11.08
N TYR A 344 -20.18 -13.71 10.68
CA TYR A 344 -19.06 -13.55 11.62
C TYR A 344 -19.21 -12.27 12.45
N ALA A 345 -19.57 -11.14 11.82
CA ALA A 345 -19.84 -9.89 12.54
C ALA A 345 -21.01 -10.01 13.52
N ALA A 346 -22.10 -10.69 13.12
CA ALA A 346 -23.24 -10.96 14.01
C ALA A 346 -22.85 -11.84 15.19
N MET A 347 -22.00 -12.86 14.95
CA MET A 347 -21.47 -13.75 15.98
C MET A 347 -20.57 -13.01 16.98
N LEU A 348 -19.73 -12.09 16.52
CA LEU A 348 -18.84 -11.31 17.39
C LEU A 348 -19.56 -10.24 18.20
N ARG A 349 -20.69 -9.71 17.69
CA ARG A 349 -21.41 -8.59 18.32
C ARG A 349 -21.70 -8.78 19.83
N PRO A 350 -22.28 -9.91 20.30
CA PRO A 350 -22.51 -10.11 21.74
C PRO A 350 -21.23 -10.26 22.55
N PHE A 351 -20.13 -10.71 21.94
CA PHE A 351 -18.83 -10.79 22.61
C PHE A 351 -18.19 -9.40 22.78
N ILE A 352 -18.23 -8.57 21.74
CA ILE A 352 -17.65 -7.21 21.73
C ILE A 352 -18.49 -6.26 22.60
N TYR A 353 -19.81 -6.32 22.46
CA TYR A 353 -20.78 -5.42 23.12
C TYR A 353 -21.78 -6.22 23.96
N PRO A 354 -21.33 -6.84 25.08
CA PRO A 354 -22.23 -7.58 25.95
C PRO A 354 -23.22 -6.65 26.64
N ALA A 355 -24.42 -7.15 26.97
CA ALA A 355 -25.41 -6.38 27.73
C ALA A 355 -24.91 -6.02 29.14
N HIS A 356 -24.12 -6.91 29.74
CA HIS A 356 -23.52 -6.74 31.05
C HIS A 356 -22.08 -7.26 31.05
N PHE A 357 -21.17 -6.54 31.70
CA PHE A 357 -19.82 -7.04 31.98
C PHE A 357 -19.82 -7.69 33.36
N HIS A 358 -19.24 -8.90 33.46
CA HIS A 358 -19.10 -9.61 34.74
C HIS A 358 -17.96 -9.04 35.62
N SER A 359 -17.01 -8.34 35.02
CA SER A 359 -15.90 -7.64 35.68
C SER A 359 -16.00 -6.12 35.48
N ALA A 360 -15.11 -5.34 36.09
CA ALA A 360 -14.98 -3.89 35.87
C ALA A 360 -14.14 -3.61 34.60
N PRO A 361 -14.73 -3.50 33.39
CA PRO A 361 -13.97 -3.44 32.14
C PRO A 361 -13.03 -2.24 32.08
N HIS A 362 -13.41 -1.13 32.73
CA HIS A 362 -12.61 0.09 32.75
C HIS A 362 -11.25 -0.07 33.46
N GLU A 363 -11.18 -0.90 34.50
CA GLU A 363 -9.93 -1.17 35.20
C GLU A 363 -8.99 -2.01 34.33
N GLU A 364 -9.53 -3.00 33.63
CA GLU A 364 -8.73 -3.86 32.77
C GLU A 364 -8.21 -3.11 31.54
N ILE A 365 -9.05 -2.27 30.93
CA ILE A 365 -8.63 -1.37 29.85
C ILE A 365 -7.50 -0.45 30.32
N ARG A 366 -7.59 0.09 31.55
CA ARG A 366 -6.53 0.91 32.15
C ARG A 366 -5.24 0.10 32.32
N ARG A 367 -5.31 -1.11 32.87
CA ARG A 367 -4.13 -1.99 33.04
C ARG A 367 -3.47 -2.35 31.71
N ILE A 368 -4.27 -2.68 30.69
CA ILE A 368 -3.77 -2.96 29.34
C ILE A 368 -3.03 -1.74 28.78
N LYS A 369 -3.64 -0.55 28.90
CA LYS A 369 -3.03 0.71 28.46
C LYS A 369 -1.69 0.97 29.16
N GLU A 370 -1.66 0.88 30.49
CA GLU A 370 -0.45 1.10 31.29
C GLU A 370 0.67 0.13 30.91
N ARG A 371 0.35 -1.14 30.68
CA ARG A 371 1.31 -2.16 30.23
C ARG A 371 1.88 -1.83 28.84
N ILE A 372 1.04 -1.42 27.90
CA ILE A 372 1.47 -1.00 26.55
C ILE A 372 2.40 0.22 26.65
N GLU A 373 2.00 1.26 27.38
CA GLU A 373 2.82 2.46 27.58
C GLU A 373 4.17 2.16 28.24
N ALA A 374 4.22 1.24 29.21
CA ALA A 374 5.47 0.80 29.83
C ALA A 374 6.40 0.13 28.81
N SER A 375 5.89 -0.81 28.02
CA SER A 375 6.67 -1.51 26.98
C SER A 375 7.20 -0.59 25.87
N ILE A 376 6.51 0.52 25.60
CA ILE A 376 6.97 1.53 24.63
C ILE A 376 8.12 2.34 25.22
N ARG A 377 8.10 2.66 26.52
CA ARG A 377 9.18 3.41 27.19
C ARG A 377 10.48 2.63 27.31
N GLU A 378 10.40 1.30 27.35
CA GLU A 378 11.57 0.41 27.45
C GLU A 378 12.24 0.13 26.09
N ARG A 379 11.63 0.56 24.97
CA ARG A 379 12.18 0.48 23.61
C ARG A 379 12.73 1.82 23.18
#